data_AF-A0A7X7J9I7-F1
#
_entry.id   AF-A0A7X7J9I7-F1
#
_cell.length_a   1.000
_cell.length_b   1.000
_cell.length_c   1.000
_cell.angle_alpha   90.00
_cell.angle_beta   90.00
_cell.angle_gamma   90.00
#
_symmetry.space_group_name_H-M   'P 1'
#
loop_
_entity.id
_entity.type
_entity.pdbx_description
1 polymer ?
#
loop_
_entity_poly.entity_id
_entity_poly.type
_entity_poly.pdbx_seq_one_letter_code
_entity_poly.pdbx_strand_id
1 'polypeptide(L)' 'MTVVAEALRDVLVERGGPDLEVADPLAWLRVACGRVPADAEAVRAALQPRHTADGLPEIASYLPLL' A
#
# COMPACT_ATOMS: atom_id res chain seq x y z
N MET A 1 -9.40 -12.47 -3.00
CA MET A 1 -8.44 -11.56 -3.66
C MET A 1 -7.30 -11.12 -2.74
N THR A 2 -7.20 -11.69 -1.54
CA THR A 2 -6.24 -11.30 -0.50
C THR A 2 -4.80 -11.67 -0.86
N VAL A 3 -4.57 -12.84 -1.48
CA VAL A 3 -3.22 -13.31 -1.83
C VAL A 3 -2.45 -12.35 -2.75
N VAL A 4 -3.11 -11.78 -3.77
CA VAL A 4 -2.44 -10.83 -4.69
C VAL A 4 -2.16 -9.50 -3.98
N ALA A 5 -3.08 -9.05 -3.14
CA ALA A 5 -2.92 -7.83 -2.37
C ALA A 5 -1.73 -7.95 -1.39
N GLU A 6 -1.62 -9.10 -0.72
CA GLU A 6 -0.48 -9.41 0.17
C GLU A 6 0.83 -9.51 -0.62
N ALA A 7 0.85 -10.21 -1.76
CA ALA A 7 2.05 -10.29 -2.60
C ALA A 7 2.54 -8.90 -3.07
N LEU A 8 1.63 -8.01 -3.45
CA LEU A 8 1.99 -6.63 -3.80
C LEU A 8 2.49 -5.83 -2.59
N ARG A 9 1.95 -6.09 -1.40
CA ARG A 9 2.48 -5.50 -0.16
C ARG A 9 3.89 -6.02 0.13
N ASP A 10 4.16 -7.30 -0.12
CA ASP A 10 5.50 -7.88 0.05
C ASP A 10 6.49 -7.24 -0.92
N VAL A 11 6.11 -7.05 -2.18
CA VAL A 11 6.93 -6.31 -3.16
C VAL A 11 7.22 -4.87 -2.71
N LEU A 12 6.25 -4.18 -2.11
CA LEU A 12 6.47 -2.84 -1.55
C LEU A 12 7.54 -2.88 -0.45
N VAL A 13 7.45 -3.84 0.47
CA VAL A 13 8.41 -4.02 1.56
C VAL A 13 9.81 -4.38 1.03
N GLU A 14 9.88 -5.27 0.04
CA GLU A 14 11.14 -5.66 -0.62
C GLU A 14 11.84 -4.47 -1.30
N ARG A 15 11.08 -3.47 -1.77
CA ARG A 15 11.63 -2.23 -2.36
C ARG A 15 12.12 -1.22 -1.33
N GLY A 16 12.07 -1.55 -0.04
CA GLY A 16 12.41 -0.63 1.06
C GLY A 16 11.22 0.19 1.56
N GLY A 17 10.01 -0.15 1.12
CA GLY A 17 8.79 0.41 1.65
C GLY A 17 8.53 -0.01 3.10
N PRO A 18 7.67 0.72 3.82
CA PRO A 18 7.34 0.46 5.21
C PRO A 18 6.49 -0.81 5.37
N ASP A 19 6.59 -1.43 6.54
CA ASP A 19 5.79 -2.61 6.91
C ASP A 19 4.34 -2.20 7.23
N LEU A 20 3.46 -2.43 6.27
CA LEU A 20 2.03 -2.08 6.31
C LEU A 20 1.17 -3.34 6.15
N GLU A 21 -0.05 -3.28 6.68
CA GLU A 21 -1.07 -4.30 6.48
C GLU A 21 -2.10 -3.85 5.46
N VAL A 22 -2.65 -4.80 4.70
CA VAL A 22 -3.72 -4.54 3.75
C VAL A 22 -5.05 -4.41 4.50
N ALA A 23 -5.61 -3.20 4.51
CA ALA A 23 -6.92 -2.92 5.10
C ALA A 23 -8.06 -3.18 4.11
N ASP A 24 -7.91 -2.73 2.85
CA ASP A 24 -8.84 -3.01 1.74
C ASP A 24 -8.06 -3.56 0.54
N PRO A 25 -8.17 -4.87 0.23
CA PRO A 25 -7.47 -5.49 -0.88
C PRO A 25 -7.79 -4.88 -2.26
N LEU A 26 -9.02 -4.43 -2.49
CA LEU A 26 -9.43 -3.85 -3.78
C LEU A 26 -8.94 -2.42 -3.92
N ALA A 27 -8.99 -1.62 -2.85
CA ALA A 27 -8.41 -0.28 -2.85
C ALA A 27 -6.89 -0.37 -3.07
N TRP A 28 -6.21 -1.29 -2.37
CA TRP A 28 -4.79 -1.51 -2.52
C TRP A 28 -4.40 -1.89 -3.95
N LEU A 29 -5.10 -2.85 -4.57
CA LEU A 29 -4.86 -3.22 -5.96
C LEU A 29 -4.98 -2.04 -6.92
N ARG A 30 -5.95 -1.14 -6.71
CA ARG A 30 -6.12 0.03 -7.57
C ARG A 30 -4.95 1.01 -7.44
N VAL A 31 -4.48 1.26 -6.22
CA VAL A 31 -3.34 2.15 -5.96
C VAL A 31 -2.03 1.51 -6.44
N ALA A 32 -1.76 0.26 -6.05
CA ALA A 32 -0.56 -0.49 -6.43
C ALA A 32 -0.39 -0.63 -7.94
N CYS A 33 -1.48 -0.81 -8.68
CA CYS A 33 -1.46 -0.94 -10.14
C CYS A 33 -1.63 0.41 -10.87
N GLY A 34 -1.59 1.54 -10.17
CA GLY A 34 -1.71 2.89 -10.77
C GLY A 34 -3.07 3.19 -11.40
N ARG A 35 -4.13 2.47 -11.03
CA ARG A 35 -5.52 2.72 -11.49
C ARG A 35 -6.17 3.89 -10.76
N VAL A 36 -5.64 4.27 -9.62
CA VAL A 36 -6.00 5.44 -8.82
C VAL A 36 -4.70 6.13 -8.40
N PRO A 37 -4.65 7.48 -8.32
CA PRO A 37 -3.49 8.19 -7.81
C PRO A 37 -3.06 7.69 -6.42
N ALA A 38 -1.76 7.58 -6.19
CA ALA A 38 -1.19 7.19 -4.90
C ALA A 38 -1.09 8.37 -3.92
N ASP A 39 -2.19 9.10 -3.74
CA ASP A 39 -2.26 10.15 -2.72
C ASP A 39 -2.44 9.55 -1.32
N ALA A 40 -2.21 10.38 -0.30
CA ALA A 40 -2.24 9.95 1.09
C ALA A 40 -3.60 9.35 1.51
N GLU A 41 -4.71 9.84 0.94
CA GLU A 41 -6.04 9.37 1.30
C GLU A 41 -6.33 8.00 0.67
N ALA A 42 -6.00 7.84 -0.61
CA ALA A 42 -6.12 6.55 -1.31
C ALA A 42 -5.27 5.47 -0.65
N VAL A 43 -4.06 5.82 -0.20
CA VAL A 43 -3.19 4.92 0.56
C VAL A 43 -3.77 4.60 1.94
N ARG A 44 -4.26 5.60 2.69
CA ARG A 44 -4.90 5.41 4.01
C ARG A 44 -6.14 4.51 3.96
N ALA A 45 -6.89 4.56 2.87
CA ALA A 45 -8.04 3.69 2.67
C ALA A 45 -7.63 2.24 2.37
N ALA A 46 -6.46 2.03 1.77
CA ALA A 46 -5.99 0.72 1.30
C ALA A 46 -5.10 -0.02 2.31
N LEU A 47 -4.27 0.71 3.05
CA LEU A 47 -3.24 0.17 3.92
C LEU A 47 -3.32 0.80 5.32
N GLN A 48 -2.95 0.02 6.32
CA GLN A 48 -2.81 0.48 7.70
C GLN A 48 -1.40 0.17 8.24
N PRO A 49 -0.82 1.06 9.07
CA PRO A 49 0.44 0.77 9.72
C PRO A 49 0.25 -0.34 10.77
N ARG A 50 1.16 -1.33 10.77
CA ARG A 50 1.10 -2.47 11.70
C ARG A 50 1.40 -2.08 13.15
N HIS A 51 2.14 -0.98 13.34
CA HIS A 51 2.34 -0.35 14.63
C HIS A 51 1.71 1.05 14.60
N THR A 52 1.14 1.49 15.72
CA THR A 52 0.60 2.83 15.95
C THR A 52 1.73 3.86 15.92
N ALA A 53 2.25 4.15 14.73
CA ALA A 53 3.05 5.33 14.46
C ALA A 53 2.09 6.44 13.97
N ASP A 54 2.29 7.67 14.46
CA ASP A 54 1.43 8.86 14.29
C ASP A 54 1.19 9.33 12.84
N GLY A 55 1.57 8.56 11.82
CA GLY A 55 1.34 8.91 10.43
C GLY A 55 1.61 7.74 9.48
N LEU A 56 0.94 7.76 8.33
CA LEU A 56 1.24 6.84 7.25
C LEU A 56 2.54 7.30 6.58
N PRO A 57 3.60 6.47 6.55
CA PRO A 57 4.86 6.80 5.89
C PRO A 57 4.65 7.14 4.41
N GLU A 58 5.50 8.01 3.85
CA GLU A 58 5.44 8.34 2.43
C GLU A 58 5.79 7.11 1.59
N ILE A 59 4.77 6.53 0.95
CA ILE A 59 4.93 5.38 0.05
C ILE A 59 4.68 5.71 -1.42
N ALA A 60 4.23 6.93 -1.73
CA ALA A 60 3.91 7.35 -3.09
C ALA A 60 5.10 7.22 -4.05
N SER A 61 6.33 7.36 -3.54
CA SER A 61 7.58 7.21 -4.30
C SER A 61 7.87 5.78 -4.77
N TYR A 62 7.23 4.77 -4.17
CA TYR A 62 7.39 3.36 -4.54
C TYR A 62 6.33 2.88 -5.54
N LEU A 63 5.33 3.71 -5.82
CA LEU A 63 4.13 3.39 -6.59
C LEU A 63 4.17 4.04 -7.99
N PRO A 64 3.57 3.42 -9.01
CA PRO A 64 2.94 2.10 -9.00
C PRO A 64 3.97 0.94 -8.96
N LEU A 65 3.50 -0.25 -8.60
CA LEU A 65 4.34 -1.45 -8.50
C LEU A 65 4.47 -2.20 -9.83
N LEU A 66 3.54 -1.97 -10.76
CA LEU A 66 3.43 -2.60 -12.08
C LEU A 66 3.60 -1.59 -13.22
#